data_AF-A0A662H0S5-F1
#
_entry.id   AF-A0A662H0S5-F1
#
_cell.length_a   1.000
_cell.length_b   1.000
_cell.length_c   1.000
_cell.angle_alpha   90.00
_cell.angle_beta   90.00
_cell.angle_gamma   90.00
#
_symmetry.space_group_name_H-M   'P 1'
#
loop_
_entity.id
_entity.type
_entity.pdbx_description
1 polymer ?
#
loop_
_entity_poly.entity_id
_entity_poly.type
_entity_poly.pdbx_seq_one_letter_code
_entity_poly.pdbx_strand_id
1 'polypeptide(L)'
;YRWRLLHVLKRIGVVEKGAKVRLKRNIQKIFEGSIVEEETLGEIFTDKLDLSTVVKTLEMIKRGLIKIKYKDVGMDSFSPISLPIIERYYFKGATLPLPPTKAILNVVRNRIFNTHVELACLHCMNWGTILKVKDIDEKFKCPRCGARMIAVTRPMEGINKLKLFRKWIYRLPLSEEEKKLAEEMAKSARLYLTYGRKAVIALAGRGVGPSTAIRILNRAKTEEELMELILEAEKTYIRTRVFWS
;
A
#
# COMPACT_ATOMS: atom_id res chain seq x y z
N TYR A 1 -9.06 21.52 1.60
CA TYR A 1 -8.69 22.72 2.37
C TYR A 1 -7.19 22.85 2.61
N ARG A 2 -6.58 22.25 3.66
CA ARG A 2 -5.17 22.48 4.06
C ARG A 2 -4.14 22.46 2.93
N TRP A 3 -4.22 21.46 2.05
CA TRP A 3 -3.30 21.35 0.93
C TRP A 3 -3.43 22.56 -0.01
N ARG A 4 -4.65 23.02 -0.32
CA ARG A 4 -4.89 24.20 -1.16
C ARG A 4 -4.46 25.49 -0.46
N LEU A 5 -4.72 25.63 0.84
CA LEU A 5 -4.24 26.76 1.64
C LEU A 5 -2.71 26.92 1.55
N LEU A 6 -1.96 25.81 1.60
CA LEU A 6 -0.50 25.85 1.45
C LEU A 6 -0.08 26.38 0.06
N HIS A 7 -0.78 26.00 -0.99
CA HIS A 7 -0.51 26.49 -2.35
C HIS A 7 -0.81 27.98 -2.48
N VAL A 8 -1.93 28.44 -1.92
CA VAL A 8 -2.29 29.87 -1.92
C VAL A 8 -1.26 30.68 -1.12
N LEU A 9 -0.88 30.22 0.08
CA LEU A 9 0.18 30.84 0.89
C LEU A 9 1.52 30.93 0.15
N LYS A 10 1.86 29.92 -0.66
CA LYS A 10 3.07 29.94 -1.48
C LYS A 10 3.01 30.90 -2.66
N ARG A 11 1.82 31.10 -3.26
CA ARG A 11 1.63 32.05 -4.35
C ARG A 11 1.63 33.50 -3.87
N ILE A 12 1.01 33.75 -2.71
CA ILE A 12 0.95 35.09 -2.09
C ILE A 12 2.30 35.48 -1.45
N GLY A 13 3.22 34.52 -1.28
CA GLY A 13 4.57 34.78 -0.77
C GLY A 13 4.70 34.70 0.75
N VAL A 14 3.64 34.28 1.45
CA VAL A 14 3.68 34.03 2.90
C VAL A 14 4.56 32.82 3.24
N VAL A 15 4.64 31.86 2.32
CA VAL A 15 5.50 30.67 2.44
C VAL A 15 6.41 30.58 1.22
N GLU A 16 7.70 30.33 1.43
CA GLU A 16 8.63 30.14 0.32
C GLU A 16 8.24 28.93 -0.55
N LYS A 17 8.45 29.04 -1.87
CA LYS A 17 8.06 28.01 -2.84
C LYS A 17 8.71 26.64 -2.54
N GLY A 18 9.97 26.65 -2.12
CA GLY A 18 10.75 25.45 -1.76
C GLY A 18 10.46 24.87 -0.38
N ALA A 19 9.76 25.59 0.50
CA ALA A 19 9.58 25.16 1.88
C ALA A 19 8.65 23.93 1.98
N LYS A 20 9.11 22.90 2.70
CA LYS A 20 8.32 21.72 3.06
C LYS A 20 7.57 21.97 4.37
N VAL A 21 6.54 22.82 4.32
CA VAL A 21 5.74 23.17 5.50
C VAL A 21 4.54 22.23 5.64
N ARG A 22 4.37 21.64 6.82
CA ARG A 22 3.16 20.90 7.19
C ARG A 22 2.23 21.81 8.00
N LEU A 23 1.14 22.28 7.37
CA LEU A 23 0.18 23.16 8.03
C LEU A 23 -0.51 22.46 9.21
N LYS A 24 -0.15 22.88 10.43
CA LYS A 24 -0.84 22.53 11.67
C LYS A 24 -2.14 23.34 11.80
N ARG A 25 -3.08 22.87 12.63
CA ARG A 25 -4.39 23.51 12.84
C ARG A 25 -4.25 24.95 13.36
N ASN A 26 -3.26 25.22 14.20
CA ASN A 26 -3.02 26.55 14.78
C ASN A 26 -2.63 27.58 13.71
N ILE A 27 -1.88 27.17 12.69
CA ILE A 27 -1.47 28.04 11.59
C ILE A 27 -2.64 28.36 10.67
N GLN A 28 -3.54 27.39 10.43
CA GLN A 28 -4.77 27.64 9.67
C GLN A 28 -5.62 28.73 10.29
N LYS A 29 -5.79 28.67 11.62
CA LYS A 29 -6.60 29.66 12.36
C LYS A 29 -6.11 31.10 12.21
N ILE A 30 -4.82 31.31 11.98
CA ILE A 30 -4.25 32.66 11.77
C ILE A 30 -4.77 33.29 10.47
N PHE A 31 -5.08 32.46 9.47
CA PHE A 31 -5.55 32.91 8.16
C PHE A 31 -7.07 32.86 8.03
N GLU A 32 -7.80 32.46 9.07
CA GLU A 32 -9.26 32.52 9.07
C GLU A 32 -9.72 33.98 8.93
N GLY A 33 -10.64 34.25 8.00
CA GLY A 33 -11.12 35.60 7.67
C GLY A 33 -10.15 36.45 6.86
N SER A 34 -9.03 35.89 6.37
CA SER A 34 -8.09 36.60 5.51
C SER A 34 -8.38 36.41 4.02
N ILE A 35 -7.84 37.30 3.17
CA ILE A 35 -7.84 37.15 1.70
C ILE A 35 -7.29 35.79 1.27
N VAL A 36 -6.33 35.24 2.03
CA VAL A 36 -5.75 33.91 1.75
C VAL A 36 -6.82 32.82 1.90
N GLU A 37 -7.68 32.91 2.91
CA GLU A 37 -8.77 31.95 3.10
C GLU A 37 -9.84 32.14 2.03
N GLU A 38 -10.24 33.37 1.73
CA GLU A 38 -11.24 33.66 0.70
C GLU A 38 -10.83 33.06 -0.65
N GLU A 39 -9.59 33.31 -1.08
CA GLU A 39 -9.03 32.73 -2.30
C GLU A 39 -8.95 31.20 -2.22
N THR A 40 -8.55 30.65 -1.06
CA THR A 40 -8.49 29.19 -0.86
C THR A 40 -9.86 28.55 -1.02
N LEU A 41 -10.91 29.16 -0.45
CA LEU A 41 -12.27 28.67 -0.56
C LEU A 41 -12.81 28.86 -1.97
N GLY A 42 -12.60 30.03 -2.59
CA GLY A 42 -13.00 30.32 -3.96
C GLY A 42 -12.45 29.30 -4.96
N GLU A 43 -11.16 28.97 -4.85
CA GLU A 43 -10.56 27.91 -5.67
C GLU A 43 -11.12 26.53 -5.37
N ILE A 44 -11.38 26.18 -4.10
CA ILE A 44 -11.99 24.89 -3.77
C ILE A 44 -13.39 24.79 -4.38
N PHE A 45 -14.19 25.85 -4.30
CA PHE A 45 -15.54 25.89 -4.85
C PHE A 45 -15.57 25.92 -6.37
N THR A 46 -14.52 26.41 -7.03
CA THR A 46 -14.49 26.52 -8.50
C THR A 46 -13.76 25.35 -9.17
N ASP A 47 -12.62 24.91 -8.62
CA ASP A 47 -11.74 23.87 -9.22
C ASP A 47 -12.02 22.46 -8.65
N LYS A 48 -12.60 22.34 -7.45
CA LYS A 48 -12.74 21.03 -6.78
C LYS A 48 -14.17 20.60 -6.49
N LEU A 49 -15.12 21.52 -6.47
CA LEU A 49 -16.51 21.24 -6.14
C LEU A 49 -17.42 21.74 -7.25
N ASP A 50 -18.50 21.00 -7.51
CA ASP A 50 -19.60 21.47 -8.35
C ASP A 50 -20.86 21.57 -7.50
N LEU A 51 -21.03 22.73 -6.86
CA LEU A 51 -22.16 23.00 -6.01
C LEU A 51 -23.48 22.94 -6.78
N SER A 52 -23.47 23.40 -8.04
CA SER A 52 -24.67 23.47 -8.87
C SER A 52 -25.24 22.07 -9.13
N THR A 53 -24.38 21.10 -9.45
CA THR A 53 -24.78 19.71 -9.68
C THR A 53 -25.20 19.03 -8.39
N VAL A 54 -24.51 19.31 -7.27
CA VAL A 54 -24.90 18.76 -5.95
C VAL A 54 -26.30 19.21 -5.56
N VAL A 55 -26.61 20.50 -5.66
CA VAL A 55 -27.94 21.05 -5.34
C VAL A 55 -29.01 20.43 -6.24
N LYS A 56 -28.78 20.39 -7.57
CA LYS A 56 -29.70 19.75 -8.53
C LYS A 56 -29.95 18.28 -8.18
N THR A 57 -28.91 17.52 -7.84
CA THR A 57 -29.03 16.11 -7.46
C THR A 57 -29.87 15.94 -6.21
N LEU A 58 -29.65 16.78 -5.18
CA LEU A 58 -30.44 16.76 -3.94
C LEU A 58 -31.91 17.11 -4.19
N GLU A 59 -32.19 18.08 -5.05
CA GLU A 59 -33.56 18.39 -5.46
C GLU A 59 -34.22 17.24 -6.22
N MET A 60 -33.50 16.58 -7.13
CA MET A 60 -34.01 15.41 -7.85
C MET A 60 -34.32 14.24 -6.89
N ILE A 61 -33.52 14.05 -5.84
CA ILE A 61 -33.81 13.09 -4.76
C ILE A 61 -35.08 13.52 -4.01
N LYS A 62 -35.18 14.79 -3.59
CA LYS A 62 -36.35 15.33 -2.85
C LYS A 62 -37.65 15.20 -3.66
N ARG A 63 -37.59 15.42 -4.98
CA ARG A 63 -38.72 15.29 -5.90
C ARG A 63 -39.03 13.84 -6.30
N GLY A 64 -38.23 12.86 -5.85
CA GLY A 64 -38.42 11.44 -6.17
C GLY A 64 -37.99 11.04 -7.59
N LEU A 65 -37.35 11.94 -8.34
CA LEU A 65 -36.76 11.66 -9.65
C LEU A 65 -35.57 10.69 -9.52
N ILE A 66 -34.80 10.82 -8.43
CA ILE A 66 -33.77 9.86 -8.05
C ILE A 66 -34.29 9.03 -6.88
N LYS A 67 -34.50 7.73 -7.10
CA LYS A 67 -34.94 6.81 -6.06
C LYS A 67 -33.74 6.25 -5.30
N ILE A 68 -33.72 6.46 -3.99
CA ILE A 68 -32.73 5.83 -3.11
C ILE A 68 -33.27 4.48 -2.67
N LYS A 69 -32.51 3.41 -2.91
CA LYS A 69 -32.81 2.07 -2.39
C LYS A 69 -31.73 1.70 -1.37
N TYR A 70 -32.18 1.30 -0.18
CA TYR A 70 -31.31 0.76 0.85
C TYR A 70 -31.42 -0.76 0.85
N LYS A 71 -30.28 -1.44 0.97
CA LYS A 71 -30.20 -2.89 1.19
C LYS A 71 -29.23 -3.12 2.34
N ASP A 72 -29.75 -3.58 3.46
CA ASP A 72 -28.89 -4.11 4.51
C ASP A 72 -28.33 -5.45 4.02
N VAL A 73 -27.01 -5.57 4.04
CA VAL A 73 -26.27 -6.76 3.63
C VAL A 73 -25.55 -7.42 4.81
N GLY A 74 -25.80 -6.94 6.03
CA GLY A 74 -25.04 -7.33 7.21
C GLY A 74 -23.55 -7.10 7.02
N MET A 75 -22.73 -7.95 7.63
CA MET A 75 -21.27 -7.92 7.46
C MET A 75 -20.76 -8.97 6.45
N ASP A 76 -21.59 -9.93 6.04
CA ASP A 76 -21.14 -11.12 5.31
C ASP A 76 -20.92 -10.90 3.82
N SER A 77 -21.65 -9.98 3.18
CA SER A 77 -21.58 -9.79 1.72
C SER A 77 -21.67 -8.32 1.31
N PHE A 78 -20.53 -7.67 1.07
CA PHE A 78 -20.52 -6.32 0.50
C PHE A 78 -20.70 -6.35 -1.03
N SER A 79 -21.30 -5.29 -1.58
CA SER A 79 -21.39 -5.14 -3.04
C SER A 79 -19.98 -4.99 -3.66
N PRO A 80 -19.75 -5.49 -4.89
CA PRO A 80 -18.45 -5.35 -5.56
C PRO A 80 -17.96 -3.89 -5.65
N ILE A 81 -18.87 -2.93 -5.80
CA ILE A 81 -18.56 -1.49 -5.86
C ILE A 81 -18.12 -0.94 -4.49
N SER A 82 -18.66 -1.49 -3.39
CA SER A 82 -18.28 -1.08 -2.04
C SER A 82 -16.94 -1.64 -1.58
N LEU A 83 -16.47 -2.77 -2.14
CA LEU A 83 -15.24 -3.44 -1.70
C LEU A 83 -13.98 -2.55 -1.76
N PRO A 84 -13.68 -1.82 -2.85
CA PRO A 84 -12.51 -0.93 -2.89
C PRO A 84 -12.62 0.25 -1.91
N ILE A 85 -13.84 0.73 -1.65
CA ILE A 85 -14.10 1.80 -0.68
C ILE A 85 -13.79 1.29 0.73
N ILE A 86 -14.36 0.14 1.10
CA ILE A 86 -14.13 -0.50 2.40
C ILE A 86 -12.65 -0.81 2.59
N GLU A 87 -11.98 -1.39 1.58
CA GLU A 87 -10.54 -1.66 1.60
C GLU A 87 -9.76 -0.38 1.99
N ARG A 88 -10.03 0.73 1.29
CA ARG A 88 -9.34 2.00 1.51
C ARG A 88 -9.56 2.56 2.92
N TYR A 89 -10.78 2.49 3.45
CA TYR A 89 -11.10 3.01 4.78
C TYR A 89 -10.57 2.11 5.90
N TYR A 90 -10.63 0.79 5.72
CA TYR A 90 -10.06 -0.18 6.64
C TYR A 90 -8.54 0.01 6.81
N PHE A 91 -7.84 0.30 5.71
CA PHE A 91 -6.39 0.56 5.73
C PHE A 91 -5.99 1.94 6.27
N LYS A 92 -6.87 2.95 6.23
CA LYS A 92 -6.56 4.31 6.69
C LYS A 92 -6.68 4.52 8.21
N GLY A 93 -6.88 3.46 8.98
CA GLY A 93 -6.96 3.55 10.43
C GLY A 93 -8.25 4.23 10.90
N ALA A 94 -9.30 4.25 10.07
CA ALA A 94 -10.63 4.50 10.60
C ALA A 94 -10.91 3.38 11.59
N THR A 95 -11.21 3.75 12.83
CA THR A 95 -11.72 2.92 13.92
C THR A 95 -13.05 2.28 13.50
N LEU A 96 -13.02 1.35 12.55
CA LEU A 96 -14.06 0.35 12.41
C LEU A 96 -13.59 -0.82 13.29
N PRO A 97 -14.19 -1.02 14.48
CA PRO A 97 -13.88 -2.12 15.37
C PRO A 97 -14.47 -3.44 14.83
N LEU A 98 -14.44 -3.62 13.51
CA LEU A 98 -15.03 -4.78 12.87
C LEU A 98 -13.93 -5.84 12.68
N PRO A 99 -14.13 -7.07 13.18
CA PRO A 99 -13.31 -8.19 12.76
C PRO A 99 -13.32 -8.26 11.23
N PRO A 100 -12.20 -8.62 10.59
CA PRO A 100 -12.15 -8.68 9.13
C PRO A 100 -13.19 -9.69 8.66
N THR A 101 -14.30 -9.22 8.08
CA THR A 101 -15.28 -10.17 7.56
C THR A 101 -14.68 -10.94 6.40
N LYS A 102 -15.19 -12.15 6.13
CA LYS A 102 -14.74 -12.99 5.00
C LYS A 102 -14.67 -12.20 3.68
N ALA A 103 -15.60 -11.26 3.47
CA ALA A 103 -15.57 -10.37 2.32
C ALA A 103 -14.31 -9.47 2.25
N ILE A 104 -13.85 -8.91 3.37
CA ILE A 104 -12.63 -8.09 3.43
C ILE A 104 -11.39 -8.96 3.20
N LEU A 105 -11.34 -10.15 3.82
CA LEU A 105 -10.25 -11.10 3.59
C LEU A 105 -10.17 -11.53 2.13
N ASN A 106 -11.31 -11.74 1.47
CA ASN A 106 -11.36 -12.05 0.04
C ASN A 106 -10.81 -10.90 -0.82
N VAL A 107 -11.08 -9.64 -0.49
CA VAL A 107 -10.50 -8.49 -1.20
C VAL A 107 -8.98 -8.46 -1.02
N VAL A 108 -8.51 -8.60 0.21
CA VAL A 108 -7.08 -8.62 0.55
C VAL A 108 -6.37 -9.76 -0.19
N ARG A 109 -6.99 -10.95 -0.16
CA ARG A 109 -6.55 -12.15 -0.89
C ARG A 109 -6.42 -11.86 -2.38
N ASN A 110 -7.49 -11.38 -3.03
CA ASN A 110 -7.51 -11.08 -4.47
C ASN A 110 -6.44 -10.05 -4.85
N ARG A 111 -6.25 -9.03 -4.02
CA ARG A 111 -5.22 -8.02 -4.21
C ARG A 111 -3.81 -8.61 -4.10
N ILE A 112 -3.53 -9.41 -3.07
CA ILE A 112 -2.23 -10.07 -2.88
C ILE A 112 -1.92 -10.98 -4.07
N PHE A 113 -2.87 -11.81 -4.48
CA PHE A 113 -2.71 -12.73 -5.60
C PHE A 113 -2.46 -12.03 -6.95
N ASN A 114 -3.01 -10.83 -7.15
CA ASN A 114 -2.78 -10.03 -8.35
C ASN A 114 -1.58 -9.06 -8.23
N THR A 115 -0.86 -9.05 -7.11
CA THR A 115 0.34 -8.22 -6.93
C THR A 115 1.51 -8.80 -7.71
N HIS A 116 2.29 -7.95 -8.36
CA HIS A 116 3.53 -8.35 -9.03
C HIS A 116 4.69 -8.40 -8.04
N VAL A 117 5.44 -9.49 -8.09
CA VAL A 117 6.65 -9.72 -7.30
C VAL A 117 7.80 -10.05 -8.24
N GLU A 118 8.98 -9.56 -7.90
CA GLU A 118 10.23 -9.88 -8.59
C GLU A 118 10.91 -11.05 -7.88
N LEU A 119 11.06 -12.16 -8.61
CA LEU A 119 11.77 -13.34 -8.18
C LEU A 119 13.19 -13.30 -8.75
N ALA A 120 14.19 -13.53 -7.91
CA ALA A 120 15.59 -13.56 -8.32
C ALA A 120 16.30 -14.77 -7.69
N CYS A 121 16.96 -15.60 -8.51
CA CYS A 121 17.71 -16.74 -7.99
C CYS A 121 19.05 -16.28 -7.41
N LEU A 122 19.26 -16.46 -6.10
CA LEU A 122 20.52 -16.10 -5.44
C LEU A 122 21.60 -17.19 -5.54
N HIS A 123 21.24 -18.39 -5.98
CA HIS A 123 22.20 -19.48 -6.17
C HIS A 123 23.00 -19.31 -7.47
N CYS A 124 22.32 -19.26 -8.63
CA CYS A 124 23.00 -19.07 -9.92
C CYS A 124 23.17 -17.60 -10.32
N MET A 125 22.43 -16.68 -9.68
CA MET A 125 22.48 -15.23 -9.95
C MET A 125 22.25 -14.82 -11.42
N ASN A 126 21.74 -15.74 -12.25
CA ASN A 126 21.61 -15.60 -13.71
C ASN A 126 20.14 -15.64 -14.18
N TRP A 127 19.19 -15.66 -13.24
CA TRP A 127 17.78 -15.70 -13.53
C TRP A 127 17.00 -14.78 -12.59
N GLY A 128 16.15 -13.94 -13.17
CA GLY A 128 15.17 -13.14 -12.46
C GLY A 128 13.99 -12.84 -13.37
N THR A 129 12.81 -12.73 -12.79
CA THR A 129 11.56 -12.46 -13.52
C THR A 129 10.56 -11.75 -12.62
N ILE A 130 9.57 -11.10 -13.23
CA ILE A 130 8.45 -10.47 -12.54
C ILE A 130 7.20 -11.31 -12.84
N LEU A 131 6.55 -11.81 -11.79
CA LEU A 131 5.34 -12.63 -11.90
C LEU A 131 4.28 -12.14 -10.93
N LYS A 132 3.00 -12.44 -11.20
CA LYS A 132 1.96 -12.26 -10.18
C LYS A 132 2.04 -13.41 -9.18
N VAL A 133 1.69 -13.12 -7.93
CA VAL A 133 1.68 -14.12 -6.85
C VAL A 133 0.84 -15.35 -7.19
N LYS A 134 -0.29 -15.16 -7.88
CA LYS A 134 -1.17 -16.26 -8.30
C LYS A 134 -0.52 -17.22 -9.31
N ASP A 135 0.38 -16.72 -10.15
CA ASP A 135 1.02 -17.48 -11.23
C ASP A 135 2.24 -18.30 -10.72
N ILE A 136 2.62 -18.11 -9.45
CA ILE A 136 3.74 -18.82 -8.84
C ILE A 136 3.24 -20.13 -8.22
N ASP A 137 3.74 -21.25 -8.75
CA ASP A 137 3.44 -22.59 -8.26
C ASP A 137 4.06 -22.88 -6.87
N GLU A 138 3.47 -23.80 -6.11
CA GLU A 138 3.94 -24.22 -4.79
C GLU A 138 5.34 -24.84 -4.81
N LYS A 139 5.63 -25.60 -5.88
CA LYS A 139 6.91 -26.29 -6.07
C LYS A 139 7.87 -25.53 -6.98
N PHE A 140 7.64 -24.22 -7.17
CA PHE A 140 8.46 -23.41 -8.04
C PHE A 140 9.96 -23.48 -7.69
N LYS A 141 10.78 -23.62 -8.73
CA LYS A 141 12.25 -23.75 -8.67
C LYS A 141 12.85 -22.85 -9.73
N CYS A 142 14.12 -22.47 -9.56
CA CYS A 142 14.81 -21.71 -10.59
C CYS A 142 14.87 -22.54 -11.89
N PRO A 143 14.35 -22.04 -13.03
CA PRO A 143 14.32 -22.80 -14.28
C PRO A 143 15.71 -23.00 -14.90
N ARG A 144 16.72 -22.23 -14.46
CA ARG A 144 18.10 -22.38 -14.96
C ARG A 144 18.94 -23.40 -14.19
N CYS A 145 18.76 -23.53 -12.87
CA CYS A 145 19.64 -24.34 -12.03
C CYS A 145 18.92 -25.30 -11.08
N GLY A 146 17.58 -25.30 -11.06
CA GLY A 146 16.79 -26.14 -10.16
C GLY A 146 16.82 -25.76 -8.67
N ALA A 147 17.65 -24.79 -8.27
CA ALA A 147 17.76 -24.36 -6.89
C ALA A 147 16.50 -23.62 -6.39
N ARG A 148 16.23 -23.74 -5.09
CA ARG A 148 15.11 -23.07 -4.39
C ARG A 148 15.53 -21.80 -3.64
N MET A 149 16.77 -21.34 -3.80
CA MET A 149 17.23 -20.09 -3.19
C MET A 149 16.75 -18.89 -4.01
N ILE A 150 15.47 -18.54 -3.86
CA ILE A 150 14.79 -17.50 -4.65
C ILE A 150 14.44 -16.33 -3.75
N ALA A 151 15.08 -15.18 -3.98
CA ALA A 151 14.69 -13.94 -3.35
C ALA A 151 13.35 -13.45 -3.91
N VAL A 152 12.49 -12.95 -3.03
CA VAL A 152 11.18 -12.39 -3.36
C VAL A 152 11.18 -10.93 -2.94
N THR A 153 11.05 -10.03 -3.90
CA THR A 153 11.09 -8.58 -3.67
C THR A 153 10.03 -7.86 -4.49
N ARG A 154 9.76 -6.58 -4.21
CA ARG A 154 8.85 -5.78 -5.06
C ARG A 154 9.59 -5.24 -6.29
N PRO A 155 9.00 -5.23 -7.48
CA PRO A 155 9.63 -4.63 -8.67
C PRO A 155 10.04 -3.17 -8.40
N MET A 156 11.28 -2.83 -8.72
CA MET A 156 11.80 -1.46 -8.60
C MET A 156 12.41 -1.05 -9.94
N GLU A 157 11.91 0.05 -10.51
CA GLU A 157 12.44 0.57 -11.77
C GLU A 157 13.88 1.07 -11.60
N GLY A 158 14.74 0.81 -12.59
CA GLY A 158 16.13 1.28 -12.62
C GLY A 158 17.13 0.49 -11.75
N ILE A 159 16.69 -0.49 -10.95
CA ILE A 159 17.59 -1.27 -10.07
C ILE A 159 17.71 -2.71 -10.56
N ASN A 160 18.91 -3.09 -11.01
CA ASN A 160 19.23 -4.50 -11.29
C ASN A 160 19.67 -5.20 -10.00
N LYS A 161 18.71 -5.87 -9.33
CA LYS A 161 18.93 -6.56 -8.06
C LYS A 161 19.92 -7.72 -8.14
N LEU A 162 19.98 -8.43 -9.27
CA LEU A 162 20.97 -9.49 -9.47
C LEU A 162 22.39 -8.92 -9.53
N LYS A 163 22.59 -7.79 -10.24
CA LYS A 163 23.89 -7.10 -10.30
C LYS A 163 24.31 -6.59 -8.92
N LEU A 164 23.37 -6.01 -8.19
CA LEU A 164 23.58 -5.53 -6.81
C LEU A 164 23.95 -6.69 -5.88
N PHE A 165 23.24 -7.81 -5.95
CA PHE A 165 23.54 -8.98 -5.13
C PHE A 165 24.91 -9.59 -5.46
N ARG A 166 25.32 -9.60 -6.75
CA ARG A 166 26.68 -10.01 -7.14
C ARG A 166 27.74 -9.12 -6.50
N LYS A 167 27.57 -7.80 -6.52
CA LYS A 167 28.49 -6.88 -5.84
C LYS A 167 28.64 -7.24 -4.36
N TRP A 168 27.55 -7.60 -3.70
CA TRP A 168 27.55 -8.01 -2.29
C TRP A 168 28.34 -9.30 -2.04
N ILE A 169 28.14 -10.32 -2.88
CA ILE A 169 28.90 -11.58 -2.80
C ILE A 169 30.40 -11.36 -3.05
N TYR A 170 30.76 -10.53 -4.03
CA TYR A 170 32.14 -10.20 -4.35
C TYR A 170 32.77 -9.13 -3.45
N ARG A 171 32.07 -8.69 -2.39
CA ARG A 171 32.54 -7.65 -1.45
C ARG A 171 32.99 -6.34 -2.13
N LEU A 172 32.33 -6.00 -3.24
CA LEU A 172 32.53 -4.73 -3.93
C LEU A 172 31.91 -3.57 -3.13
N PRO A 173 32.38 -2.32 -3.33
CA PRO A 173 31.80 -1.16 -2.66
C PRO A 173 30.31 -1.04 -2.97
N LEU A 174 29.52 -0.92 -1.91
CA LEU A 174 28.06 -0.79 -1.92
C LEU A 174 27.67 0.40 -1.04
N SER A 175 26.63 1.12 -1.42
CA SER A 175 26.02 2.09 -0.51
C SER A 175 25.32 1.38 0.65
N GLU A 176 25.05 2.09 1.75
CA GLU A 176 24.27 1.55 2.87
C GLU A 176 22.87 1.09 2.44
N GLU A 177 22.26 1.75 1.46
CA GLU A 177 20.97 1.36 0.89
C GLU A 177 21.08 0.07 0.07
N GLU A 178 22.12 -0.05 -0.77
CA GLU A 178 22.35 -1.26 -1.56
C GLU A 178 22.64 -2.47 -0.64
N LYS A 179 23.41 -2.26 0.44
CA LYS A 179 23.71 -3.29 1.43
C LYS A 179 22.44 -3.79 2.14
N LYS A 180 21.57 -2.86 2.58
CA LYS A 180 20.27 -3.21 3.17
C LYS A 180 19.41 -4.03 2.20
N LEU A 181 19.34 -3.62 0.93
CA LEU A 181 18.57 -4.35 -0.08
C LEU A 181 19.13 -5.77 -0.32
N ALA A 182 20.45 -5.93 -0.36
CA ALA A 182 21.09 -7.25 -0.51
C ALA A 182 20.78 -8.17 0.70
N GLU A 183 20.83 -7.63 1.91
CA GLU A 183 20.45 -8.35 3.13
C GLU A 183 18.97 -8.75 3.13
N GLU A 184 18.08 -7.85 2.71
CA GLU A 184 16.65 -8.15 2.55
C GLU A 184 16.43 -9.26 1.53
N MET A 185 17.11 -9.22 0.39
CA MET A 185 17.09 -10.28 -0.62
C MET A 185 17.51 -11.62 -0.02
N ALA A 186 18.63 -11.66 0.69
CA ALA A 186 19.12 -12.88 1.33
C ALA A 186 18.13 -13.44 2.36
N LYS A 187 17.55 -12.57 3.20
CA LYS A 187 16.53 -12.96 4.20
C LYS A 187 15.26 -13.48 3.51
N SER A 188 14.80 -12.81 2.45
CA SER A 188 13.63 -13.24 1.67
C SER A 188 13.82 -14.62 1.03
N ALA A 189 15.03 -14.89 0.53
CA ALA A 189 15.34 -16.17 -0.09
C ALA A 189 15.37 -17.32 0.93
N ARG A 190 15.83 -17.07 2.16
CA ARG A 190 15.74 -18.04 3.25
C ARG A 190 14.27 -18.34 3.59
N LEU A 191 13.41 -17.32 3.64
CA LEU A 191 11.97 -17.53 3.87
C LEU A 191 11.34 -18.37 2.76
N TYR A 192 11.67 -18.10 1.51
CA TYR A 192 11.18 -18.90 0.39
C TYR A 192 11.67 -20.35 0.46
N LEU A 193 12.93 -20.57 0.86
CA LEU A 193 13.48 -21.91 1.02
C LEU A 193 12.70 -22.74 2.06
N THR A 194 12.30 -22.12 3.18
CA THR A 194 11.54 -22.79 4.25
C THR A 194 10.04 -22.89 3.96
N TYR A 195 9.40 -21.81 3.51
CA TYR A 195 7.94 -21.69 3.42
C TYR A 195 7.38 -21.74 2.00
N GLY A 196 8.25 -21.75 0.97
CA GLY A 196 7.85 -21.79 -0.44
C GLY A 196 6.90 -20.66 -0.83
N ARG A 197 5.81 -21.00 -1.52
CA ARG A 197 4.79 -20.06 -1.99
C ARG A 197 4.16 -19.22 -0.87
N LYS A 198 4.02 -19.75 0.35
CA LYS A 198 3.51 -18.97 1.49
C LYS A 198 4.39 -17.74 1.78
N ALA A 199 5.71 -17.85 1.62
CA ALA A 199 6.61 -16.71 1.77
C ALA A 199 6.35 -15.61 0.72
N VAL A 200 6.03 -16.01 -0.51
CA VAL A 200 5.68 -15.07 -1.58
C VAL A 200 4.42 -14.30 -1.23
N ILE A 201 3.39 -15.00 -0.75
CA ILE A 201 2.11 -14.41 -0.33
C ILE A 201 2.34 -13.40 0.81
N ALA A 202 3.12 -13.77 1.83
CA ALA A 202 3.44 -12.89 2.95
C ALA A 202 4.21 -11.62 2.50
N LEU A 203 5.24 -11.78 1.68
CA LEU A 203 6.10 -10.69 1.21
C LEU A 203 5.40 -9.76 0.19
N ALA A 204 4.31 -10.22 -0.42
CA ALA A 204 3.46 -9.39 -1.28
C ALA A 204 2.61 -8.39 -0.48
N GLY A 205 2.42 -8.60 0.83
CA GLY A 205 1.73 -7.66 1.71
C GLY A 205 2.40 -6.28 1.75
N ARG A 206 1.61 -5.19 1.83
CA ARG A 206 2.09 -3.80 1.81
C ARG A 206 2.89 -3.48 3.09
N GLY A 207 4.15 -3.07 2.93
CA GLY A 207 5.03 -2.79 4.09
C GLY A 207 5.45 -4.03 4.88
N VAL A 208 5.17 -5.24 4.37
CA VAL A 208 5.69 -6.48 4.95
C VAL A 208 7.08 -6.77 4.36
N GLY A 209 8.12 -6.64 5.19
CA GLY A 209 9.48 -7.06 4.87
C GLY A 209 9.82 -8.45 5.44
N PRO A 210 11.02 -9.00 5.17
CA PRO A 210 11.40 -10.34 5.64
C PRO A 210 11.26 -10.56 7.15
N SER A 211 11.62 -9.55 7.96
CA SER A 211 11.52 -9.61 9.42
C SER A 211 10.08 -9.67 9.94
N THR A 212 9.13 -9.10 9.20
CA THR A 212 7.70 -9.17 9.54
C THR A 212 7.09 -10.44 8.97
N ALA A 213 7.47 -10.81 7.74
CA ALA A 213 7.01 -12.03 7.08
C ALA A 213 7.34 -13.29 7.88
N ILE A 214 8.52 -13.40 8.50
CA ILE A 214 8.85 -14.56 9.33
C ILE A 214 7.90 -14.72 10.52
N ARG A 215 7.50 -13.61 11.17
CA ARG A 215 6.57 -13.64 12.31
C ARG A 215 5.17 -14.07 11.88
N ILE A 216 4.73 -13.61 10.70
CA ILE A 216 3.46 -14.01 10.09
C ILE A 216 3.48 -15.51 9.78
N LEU A 217 4.52 -15.97 9.07
CA LEU A 217 4.65 -17.36 8.61
C LEU A 217 4.78 -18.36 9.76
N ASN A 218 5.43 -17.98 10.86
CA ASN A 218 5.53 -18.81 12.06
C ASN A 218 4.19 -18.98 12.78
N ARG A 219 3.28 -18.01 12.68
CA ARG A 219 1.97 -18.02 13.37
C ARG A 219 0.86 -18.63 12.51
N ALA A 220 0.90 -18.42 11.20
CA ALA A 220 -0.15 -18.86 10.28
C ALA A 220 -0.14 -20.38 10.07
N LYS A 221 -1.23 -21.06 10.46
CA LYS A 221 -1.46 -22.47 10.19
C LYS A 221 -2.27 -22.66 8.92
N THR A 222 -3.29 -21.82 8.72
CA THR A 222 -4.16 -21.85 7.53
C THR A 222 -3.88 -20.67 6.59
N GLU A 223 -4.39 -20.74 5.36
CA GLU A 223 -4.29 -19.61 4.42
C GLU A 223 -5.15 -18.42 4.87
N GLU A 224 -6.29 -18.67 5.53
CA GLU A 224 -7.14 -17.59 6.06
C GLU A 224 -6.42 -16.83 7.18
N GLU A 225 -5.81 -17.55 8.12
CA GLU A 225 -4.96 -16.95 9.17
C GLU A 225 -3.77 -16.19 8.58
N LEU A 226 -3.19 -16.69 7.49
CA LEU A 226 -2.12 -15.98 6.77
C LEU A 226 -2.61 -14.62 6.26
N MET A 227 -3.80 -14.56 5.66
CA MET A 227 -4.38 -13.31 5.16
C MET A 227 -4.72 -12.33 6.30
N GLU A 228 -5.25 -12.83 7.41
CA GLU A 228 -5.54 -12.02 8.61
C GLU A 228 -4.28 -11.39 9.20
N LEU A 229 -3.22 -12.18 9.35
CA LEU A 229 -1.94 -11.71 9.90
C LEU A 229 -1.24 -10.72 8.95
N ILE A 230 -1.34 -10.91 7.63
CA ILE A 230 -0.86 -9.91 6.66
C ILE A 230 -1.63 -8.60 6.81
N LEU A 231 -2.96 -8.68 6.93
CA LEU A 231 -3.82 -7.52 7.11
C LEU A 231 -3.50 -6.74 8.39
N GLU A 232 -3.23 -7.45 9.50
CA GLU A 232 -2.81 -6.84 10.76
C GLU A 232 -1.43 -6.14 10.65
N ALA A 233 -0.48 -6.79 9.96
CA ALA A 233 0.83 -6.21 9.70
C ALA A 233 0.74 -4.94 8.83
N GLU A 234 -0.14 -4.93 7.82
CA GLU A 234 -0.39 -3.76 6.97
C GLU A 234 -0.98 -2.59 7.75
N LYS A 235 -1.95 -2.84 8.65
CA LYS A 235 -2.48 -1.81 9.56
C LYS A 235 -1.37 -1.20 10.41
N THR A 236 -0.54 -2.06 10.99
CA THR A 236 0.58 -1.62 11.82
C THR A 236 1.53 -0.75 11.02
N TYR A 237 1.92 -1.20 9.82
CA TYR A 237 2.78 -0.43 8.92
C TYR A 237 2.19 0.94 8.57
N ILE A 238 0.90 1.03 8.21
CA ILE A 238 0.26 2.30 7.87
C ILE A 238 0.22 3.25 9.08
N ARG A 239 -0.10 2.71 10.27
CA ARG A 239 -0.10 3.50 11.51
C ARG A 239 1.28 4.04 11.85
N THR A 240 2.32 3.22 11.68
CA THR A 240 3.68 3.62 12.07
C THR A 240 4.41 4.39 10.99
N ARG A 241 4.06 4.28 9.70
CA ARG A 241 4.78 4.90 8.57
C ARG A 241 5.04 6.40 8.73
N VAL A 242 4.18 7.13 9.45
CA VAL A 242 4.37 8.56 9.74
C VAL A 242 5.63 8.84 10.57
N PHE A 243 6.14 7.84 11.29
CA PHE A 243 7.34 7.93 12.14
C PHE A 243 8.63 7.42 11.46
N TRP A 244 8.55 6.91 10.23
CA TRP A 244 9.68 6.33 9.50
C TRP A 244 10.01 7.11 8.21
N SER A 245 9.82 8.44 8.20
CA SER A 245 10.23 9.33 7.09
C SER A 245 11.50 10.09 7.45
#